data_AF-A0A356K3U1-F1
#
_entry.id   AF-A0A356K3U1-F1
#
_cell.length_a   1.000
_cell.length_b   1.000
_cell.length_c   1.000
_cell.angle_alpha   90.00
_cell.angle_beta   90.00
_cell.angle_gamma   90.00
#
_symmetry.space_group_name_H-M   'P 1'
#
loop_
_entity.id
_entity.type
_entity.pdbx_description
1 polymer ?
#
loop_
_entity_poly.entity_id
_entity_poly.type
_entity_poly.pdbx_seq_one_letter_code
_entity_poly.pdbx_strand_id
1 'polypeptide(L)'
;MLKEKILLVLSILVIAFSIVVIYFKMEYITRKELKVIILKDLSTKKENLNNYKVKFLKDGETYIYKINFKYENNEYHYEVNAKNGYILLSDKVSEI
;
A
#
# COMPACT_ATOMS: atom_id res chain seq x y z
N MET A 1 4.91 -7.50 45.15
CA MET A 1 5.06 -8.94 44.84
C MET A 1 3.96 -9.52 43.94
N LEU A 2 2.68 -9.64 44.35
CA LEU A 2 1.64 -10.26 43.48
C LEU A 2 1.14 -9.32 42.37
N LYS A 3 0.90 -8.04 42.68
CA LYS A 3 0.44 -7.02 41.71
C LYS A 3 1.45 -6.77 40.58
N GLU A 4 2.74 -6.75 40.91
CA GLU A 4 3.83 -6.58 39.92
C GLU A 4 3.91 -7.79 38.97
N LYS A 5 3.74 -9.02 39.48
CA LYS A 5 3.69 -10.23 38.65
C LYS A 5 2.48 -10.23 37.71
N ILE A 6 1.31 -9.80 38.20
CA ILE A 6 0.10 -9.66 37.37
C ILE A 6 0.31 -8.61 36.27
N LEU A 7 0.92 -7.47 36.60
CA LEU A 7 1.23 -6.41 35.63
C LEU A 7 2.19 -6.91 34.52
N LEU A 8 3.19 -7.69 34.90
CA LEU A 8 4.16 -8.27 33.98
C LEU A 8 3.48 -9.27 33.01
N VAL A 9 2.61 -10.15 33.52
CA VAL A 9 1.85 -11.09 32.69
C VAL A 9 0.90 -10.36 31.73
N LEU A 10 0.23 -9.30 32.17
CA LEU A 10 -0.64 -8.49 31.32
C LEU A 10 0.15 -7.81 30.19
N SER A 11 1.34 -7.27 30.47
CA SER A 11 2.17 -6.66 29.43
C SER A 11 2.60 -7.66 28.35
N ILE A 12 2.95 -8.90 28.73
CA ILE A 12 3.33 -9.96 27.79
C ILE A 12 2.13 -10.37 26.93
N LEU A 13 0.93 -10.50 27.52
CA LEU A 13 -0.29 -10.82 26.78
C LEU A 13 -0.63 -9.73 25.75
N VAL A 14 -0.46 -8.45 26.12
CA VAL A 14 -0.67 -7.33 25.19
C VAL A 14 0.34 -7.36 24.05
N ILE A 15 1.62 -7.57 24.33
CA ILE A 15 2.67 -7.65 23.30
C ILE A 15 2.42 -8.84 22.36
N ALA A 16 2.11 -10.02 22.92
CA ALA A 16 1.80 -11.21 22.12
C ALA A 16 0.58 -10.98 21.23
N PHE A 17 -0.47 -10.33 21.76
CA PHE A 17 -1.64 -9.97 20.97
C PHE A 17 -1.30 -8.99 19.84
N SER A 18 -0.52 -7.95 20.12
CA SER A 18 -0.05 -7.00 19.10
C SER A 18 0.76 -7.70 17.99
N ILE A 19 1.65 -8.61 18.36
CA ILE A 19 2.45 -9.40 17.41
C ILE A 19 1.53 -10.25 16.51
N VAL A 20 0.54 -10.94 17.08
CA VAL A 20 -0.44 -11.73 16.32
C VAL A 20 -1.24 -10.87 15.36
N VAL A 21 -1.69 -9.67 15.78
CA VAL A 21 -2.40 -8.71 14.93
C VAL A 21 -1.53 -8.23 13.77
N ILE A 22 -0.24 -8.01 13.99
CA ILE A 22 0.71 -7.62 12.95
C ILE A 22 0.86 -8.74 11.91
N TYR A 23 0.98 -9.99 12.33
CA TYR A 23 1.05 -11.15 11.42
C TYR A 23 -0.23 -11.34 10.61
N PHE A 24 -1.39 -11.06 11.19
CA PHE A 24 -2.68 -11.18 10.51
C PHE A 24 -2.89 -10.09 9.43
N LYS A 25 -2.20 -8.94 9.55
CA LYS A 25 -2.28 -7.81 8.60
C LYS A 25 -1.43 -8.00 7.33
N MET A 26 -1.21 -9.24 6.90
CA MET A 26 -0.48 -9.56 5.66
C MET A 26 -1.43 -9.68 4.46
N GLU A 27 -2.40 -8.78 4.35
CA GLU A 27 -3.28 -8.69 3.19
C GLU A 27 -2.74 -7.61 2.25
N TYR A 28 -2.61 -7.92 0.96
CA TYR A 28 -2.20 -6.92 -0.01
C TYR A 28 -3.33 -5.90 -0.20
N ILE A 29 -2.97 -4.64 -0.43
CA ILE A 29 -3.93 -3.60 -0.80
C ILE A 29 -4.71 -4.04 -2.03
N THR A 30 -6.00 -3.78 -2.01
CA THR A 30 -6.88 -4.06 -3.14
C THR A 30 -6.63 -3.10 -4.29
N ARG A 31 -7.09 -3.46 -5.50
CA ARG A 31 -7.07 -2.53 -6.66
C ARG A 31 -7.82 -1.23 -6.39
N LYS A 32 -8.86 -1.27 -5.55
CA LYS A 32 -9.64 -0.09 -5.15
C LYS A 32 -8.80 0.84 -4.28
N GLU A 33 -8.09 0.29 -3.30
CA GLU A 33 -7.17 1.06 -2.44
C GLU A 33 -5.99 1.61 -3.24
N LEU A 34 -5.39 0.82 -4.13
CA LEU A 34 -4.36 1.27 -5.07
C LEU A 34 -4.83 2.51 -5.87
N LYS A 35 -6.06 2.46 -6.41
CA LYS A 35 -6.65 3.58 -7.16
C LYS A 35 -6.80 4.83 -6.27
N VAL A 36 -7.24 4.67 -5.02
CA VAL A 36 -7.37 5.79 -4.07
C VAL A 36 -6.01 6.41 -3.76
N ILE A 37 -4.97 5.59 -3.56
CA ILE A 37 -3.60 6.07 -3.28
C ILE A 37 -3.09 6.93 -4.43
N ILE A 38 -3.22 6.46 -5.67
CA ILE A 38 -2.71 7.17 -6.86
C ILE A 38 -3.50 8.46 -7.11
N LEU A 39 -4.83 8.43 -7.00
CA LEU A 39 -5.65 9.63 -7.16
C LEU A 39 -5.35 10.70 -6.10
N LYS A 40 -5.01 10.27 -4.89
CA LYS A 40 -4.57 11.18 -3.82
C LYS A 40 -3.22 11.80 -4.13
N ASP A 41 -2.26 11.02 -4.65
CA ASP A 41 -0.93 11.50 -5.04
C ASP A 41 -1.01 12.55 -6.16
N LEU A 42 -1.83 12.30 -7.18
CA LEU A 42 -2.07 13.23 -8.28
C LEU A 42 -2.72 14.56 -7.83
N SER A 43 -3.16 14.70 -6.59
CA SER A 43 -3.93 15.86 -6.09
C SER A 43 -5.21 16.17 -6.90
N THR A 44 -5.63 15.23 -7.75
CA THR A 44 -6.71 15.40 -8.73
C THR A 44 -8.09 15.21 -8.10
N LYS A 45 -9.04 16.08 -8.48
CA LYS A 45 -10.45 15.97 -8.09
C LYS A 45 -11.14 14.91 -8.96
N LYS A 46 -11.31 13.71 -8.42
CA LYS A 46 -12.22 12.66 -8.95
C LYS A 46 -12.14 12.45 -10.47
N GLU A 47 -10.96 12.11 -10.99
CA GLU A 47 -10.92 11.53 -12.32
C GLU A 47 -10.94 10.01 -12.25
N ASN A 48 -11.78 9.46 -13.11
CA ASN A 48 -11.78 8.03 -13.32
C ASN A 48 -10.55 7.71 -14.17
N LEU A 49 -9.56 7.09 -13.53
CA LEU A 49 -8.56 6.28 -14.21
C LEU A 49 -9.30 5.23 -15.05
N ASN A 50 -9.45 5.53 -16.35
CA ASN A 50 -10.03 4.65 -17.35
C ASN A 50 -8.88 4.01 -18.13
N ASN A 51 -9.04 2.74 -18.53
CA ASN A 51 -8.04 1.99 -19.32
C ASN A 51 -6.62 1.95 -18.71
N TYR A 52 -6.52 1.52 -17.46
CA TYR A 52 -5.22 1.28 -16.80
C TYR A 52 -4.88 -0.22 -16.80
N LYS A 53 -3.59 -0.54 -16.90
CA LYS A 53 -3.09 -1.91 -16.74
C LYS A 53 -2.37 -2.01 -15.40
N VAL A 54 -2.85 -2.90 -14.53
CA VAL A 54 -2.16 -3.24 -13.27
C VAL A 54 -1.49 -4.60 -13.40
N LYS A 55 -0.20 -4.65 -13.11
CA LYS A 55 0.56 -5.89 -12.92
C LYS A 55 0.91 -6.03 -11.44
N PHE A 56 0.61 -7.19 -10.87
CA PHE A 56 1.07 -7.57 -9.54
C PHE A 56 2.28 -8.48 -9.71
N LEU A 57 3.40 -8.13 -9.11
CA LEU A 57 4.62 -8.90 -9.22
C LEU A 57 5.48 -8.78 -7.95
N LYS A 58 6.40 -9.73 -7.81
CA LYS A 58 7.41 -9.72 -6.75
C LYS A 58 8.69 -9.11 -7.31
N ASP A 59 9.22 -8.11 -6.62
CA ASP A 59 10.49 -7.45 -6.92
C ASP A 59 11.39 -7.55 -5.67
N GLY A 60 12.43 -8.38 -5.76
CA GLY A 60 13.22 -8.81 -4.60
C GLY A 60 12.34 -9.48 -3.53
N GLU A 61 12.32 -8.92 -2.32
CA GLU A 61 11.49 -9.38 -1.21
C GLU A 61 10.13 -8.67 -1.11
N THR A 62 9.87 -7.71 -2.01
CA THR A 62 8.70 -6.84 -1.96
C THR A 62 7.69 -7.26 -3.03
N TYR A 63 6.40 -7.24 -2.67
CA TYR A 63 5.33 -7.35 -3.67
C TYR A 63 4.89 -5.95 -4.08
N ILE A 64 4.76 -5.72 -5.38
CA ILE A 64 4.45 -4.42 -5.95
C ILE A 64 3.31 -4.50 -6.95
N TYR A 65 2.49 -3.44 -6.96
CA TYR A 65 1.58 -3.12 -8.04
C TYR A 65 2.26 -2.13 -8.98
N LYS A 66 2.55 -2.57 -10.21
CA LYS A 66 2.93 -1.67 -11.30
C LYS A 66 1.68 -1.27 -12.06
N ILE A 67 1.46 0.02 -12.22
CA ILE A 67 0.29 0.55 -12.92
C ILE A 67 0.71 1.64 -13.90
N ASN A 68 0.27 1.46 -15.14
CA ASN A 68 0.46 2.41 -16.21
C ASN A 68 -0.90 2.86 -16.70
N PHE A 69 -1.07 4.17 -16.86
CA PHE A 69 -2.30 4.76 -17.38
C PHE A 69 -2.00 6.08 -18.07
N LYS A 70 -2.84 6.40 -19.05
CA LYS A 70 -2.85 7.73 -19.66
C LYS A 70 -3.85 8.61 -18.93
N TYR A 71 -3.44 9.85 -18.67
CA TYR A 71 -4.29 10.87 -18.11
C TYR A 71 -3.89 12.22 -18.70
N GLU A 72 -4.87 12.90 -19.29
CA GLU A 72 -4.64 14.04 -20.21
C GLU A 72 -3.63 13.68 -21.31
N ASN A 73 -2.61 14.51 -21.53
CA ASN A 73 -1.52 14.30 -22.50
C ASN A 73 -0.30 13.64 -21.87
N ASN A 74 -0.47 12.92 -20.75
CA ASN A 74 0.64 12.30 -20.04
C ASN A 74 0.38 10.81 -19.82
N GLU A 75 1.43 10.01 -19.92
CA GLU A 75 1.48 8.64 -19.41
C GLU A 75 2.12 8.65 -18.03
N TYR A 76 1.44 8.01 -17.08
CA TYR A 76 1.89 7.90 -15.70
C TYR A 76 2.28 6.47 -15.40
N HIS A 77 3.42 6.33 -14.73
CA HIS A 77 3.97 5.06 -14.27
C HIS A 77 4.10 5.10 -12.75
N TYR A 78 3.40 4.18 -12.09
CA TYR A 78 3.46 4.04 -10.64
C TYR A 78 3.88 2.63 -10.25
N GLU A 79 4.76 2.56 -9.25
CA GLU A 79 5.04 1.33 -8.52
C GLU A 79 4.66 1.52 -7.06
N VAL A 80 3.74 0.69 -6.58
CA VAL A 80 3.19 0.81 -5.22
C VAL A 80 3.43 -0.48 -4.47
N ASN A 81 4.00 -0.38 -3.26
CA ASN A 81 4.18 -1.51 -2.37
C ASN A 81 2.82 -2.13 -2.02
N ALA A 82 2.63 -3.39 -2.42
CA ALA A 82 1.36 -4.05 -2.31
C ALA A 82 0.96 -4.35 -0.86
N LYS A 83 1.88 -4.37 0.11
CA LYS A 83 1.55 -4.65 1.52
C LYS A 83 1.05 -3.43 2.29
N ASN A 84 1.59 -2.25 1.99
CA ASN A 84 1.36 -1.05 2.81
C ASN A 84 0.93 0.17 2.01
N GLY A 85 0.90 0.11 0.68
CA GLY A 85 0.46 1.21 -0.16
C GLY A 85 1.47 2.33 -0.35
N TYR A 86 2.72 2.19 0.08
CA TYR A 86 3.74 3.20 -0.19
C TYR A 86 4.05 3.27 -1.69
N ILE A 87 4.06 4.48 -2.24
CA ILE A 87 4.51 4.74 -3.60
C ILE A 87 6.03 4.64 -3.60
N LEU A 88 6.54 3.65 -4.34
CA LEU A 88 7.96 3.39 -4.51
C LEU A 88 8.53 4.16 -5.71
N LEU A 89 7.71 4.35 -6.75
CA LEU A 89 8.04 5.12 -7.94
C LEU A 89 6.78 5.84 -8.44
N SER A 90 6.97 7.09 -8.86
CA SER A 90 6.00 7.92 -9.56
C SER A 90 6.74 8.65 -10.67
N ASP A 91 6.43 8.31 -11.91
CA ASP A 91 7.04 8.91 -13.10
C ASP A 91 5.95 9.34 -14.09
N LYS A 92 6.23 10.40 -14.84
CA LYS A 92 5.31 11.03 -15.78
C LYS A 92 6.03 11.34 -17.08
N VAL A 93 5.54 10.76 -18.17
CA VAL A 93 6.00 11.03 -19.53
C VAL A 93 4.93 11.85 -20.26
N SER A 94 5.26 13.06 -20.66
CA SER A 94 4.37 13.88 -21.50
C SER A 94 4.44 13.43 -22.95
N GLU A 95 3.31 13.13 -23.58
CA GLU A 95 3.24 12.99 -25.04
C GLU A 95 3.37 14.41 -25.64
N ILE A 96 4.50 14.65 -26.31
CA ILE A 96 4.84 15.91 -27.00
C ILE A 96 4.07 15.98 -28.32
#